data_AF-A0A212AN22-F1
#
_entry.id   AF-A0A212AN22-F1
#
_cell.length_a   1.000
_cell.length_b   1.000
_cell.length_c   1.000
_cell.angle_alpha   90.00
_cell.angle_beta   90.00
_cell.angle_gamma   90.00
#
_symmetry.space_group_name_H-M   'P 1'
#
loop_
_entity.id
_entity.type
_entity.pdbx_description
1 polymer ?
#
loop_
_entity_poly.entity_id
_entity_poly.type
_entity_poly.pdbx_seq_one_letter_code
_entity_poly.pdbx_strand_id
1 'polypeptide(L)'
;MRRDRRVASGLLALALLLTGVALADPRVSRQVALRDLLLTVDITRSMNARDMDGQSRLDAVKRILPEVLARLPCGSRAGLAVFTERRTLTFMEPVEICANYAALTGSIHALDWRMAWEGDSMIARGLLHARDRAEALGADLVFVTDGQEAPPLPYAGPPPFRAEPGRVGGVIVGAGRTTPVPIPRFDRDGREIGFYRPEDVQQAPARIGEPPPDAAERPGYHPRNNPYGEADLTGEEHLSGLRADYLQDRARIMGLGYAALTDGPQRLTEEILASTHAREEVRPVSVAVVPAALAVICLIASYLTGLLGRR
;
A
#
# COMPACT_ATOMS: atom_id res chain seq x y z
N MET A 1 14.79 22.16 -52.00
CA MET A 1 16.13 21.65 -51.64
C MET A 1 17.00 22.59 -50.77
N ARG A 2 17.45 23.78 -51.21
CA ARG A 2 18.39 24.61 -50.40
C ARG A 2 17.72 25.30 -49.20
N ARG A 3 16.43 25.64 -49.31
CA ARG A 3 15.61 26.20 -48.22
C ARG A 3 15.29 25.15 -47.15
N ASP A 4 14.90 23.95 -47.57
CA ASP A 4 14.55 22.84 -46.65
C ASP A 4 15.74 22.37 -45.82
N ARG A 5 16.95 22.32 -46.43
CA ARG A 5 18.19 22.01 -45.70
C ARG A 5 18.55 23.08 -44.66
N ARG A 6 18.28 24.36 -44.93
CA ARG A 6 18.51 25.44 -43.96
C ARG A 6 17.52 25.37 -42.80
N VAL A 7 16.26 25.07 -43.07
CA VAL A 7 15.23 24.88 -42.03
C VAL A 7 15.57 23.68 -41.15
N ALA A 8 15.91 22.53 -41.74
CA ALA A 8 16.31 21.34 -40.98
C ALA A 8 17.56 21.60 -40.12
N SER A 9 18.58 22.26 -40.67
CA SER A 9 19.80 22.60 -39.91
C SER A 9 19.52 23.56 -38.74
N GLY A 10 18.61 24.52 -38.93
CA GLY A 10 18.17 25.43 -37.86
C GLY A 10 17.43 24.69 -36.74
N LEU A 11 16.56 23.73 -37.09
CA LEU A 11 15.85 22.89 -36.13
C LEU A 11 16.82 21.99 -35.33
N LEU A 12 17.86 21.43 -35.97
CA LEU A 12 18.89 20.67 -35.28
C LEU A 12 19.71 21.52 -34.31
N ALA A 13 20.10 22.74 -34.72
CA ALA A 13 20.81 23.66 -33.84
C ALA A 13 19.96 24.07 -32.62
N LEU A 14 18.67 24.33 -32.83
CA LEU A 14 17.74 24.64 -31.75
C LEU A 14 17.53 23.44 -30.82
N ALA A 15 17.40 22.22 -31.37
CA ALA A 15 17.31 21.00 -30.57
C ALA A 15 18.55 20.80 -29.68
N LEU A 16 19.75 21.03 -30.23
CA LEU A 16 21.00 20.92 -29.48
C LEU A 16 21.06 21.96 -28.36
N LEU A 17 20.68 23.21 -28.64
CA LEU A 17 20.61 24.28 -27.64
C LEU A 17 19.63 23.93 -26.50
N LEU A 18 18.41 23.51 -26.84
CA LEU A 18 17.38 23.14 -25.88
C LEU A 18 17.79 21.92 -25.05
N THR A 19 18.49 20.95 -25.64
CA THR A 19 19.08 19.83 -24.91
C THR A 19 20.14 20.30 -23.92
N GLY A 20 21.01 21.24 -24.31
CA GLY A 20 21.98 21.86 -23.40
C GLY A 20 21.32 22.58 -22.23
N VAL A 21 20.23 23.31 -22.48
CA VAL A 21 19.42 23.95 -21.42
C VAL A 21 18.79 22.91 -20.51
N ALA A 22 18.23 21.82 -21.04
CA ALA A 22 17.67 20.75 -20.23
C ALA A 22 18.72 20.08 -19.32
N LEU A 23 19.93 19.84 -19.85
CA LEU A 23 21.05 19.26 -19.10
C LEU A 23 21.57 20.18 -17.98
N ALA A 24 21.39 21.50 -18.11
CA ALA A 24 21.73 22.46 -17.06
C ALA A 24 20.74 22.46 -15.89
N ASP A 25 19.67 21.65 -15.96
CA ASP A 25 18.64 21.46 -14.92
C ASP A 25 18.07 22.78 -14.36
N PRO A 26 17.46 23.65 -15.21
CA PRO A 26 16.86 24.89 -14.74
C PRO A 26 15.79 24.58 -13.70
N ARG A 27 15.85 25.26 -12.54
CA ARG A 27 14.91 25.07 -11.44
C ARG A 27 14.14 26.34 -11.14
N VAL A 28 12.85 26.18 -10.83
CA VAL A 28 11.97 27.27 -10.40
C VAL A 28 11.45 26.96 -9.01
N SER A 29 11.52 27.95 -8.11
CA SER A 29 10.96 27.82 -6.76
C SER A 29 9.44 27.75 -6.83
N ARG A 30 8.88 26.65 -6.34
CA ARG A 30 7.42 26.42 -6.28
C ARG A 30 7.04 25.93 -4.89
N GLN A 31 5.86 26.31 -4.43
CA GLN A 31 5.23 25.66 -3.28
C GLN A 31 4.78 24.25 -3.69
N VAL A 32 5.20 23.26 -2.92
CA VAL A 32 4.88 21.86 -3.15
C VAL A 32 4.31 21.27 -1.86
N ALA A 33 3.16 20.61 -1.99
CA ALA A 33 2.52 19.84 -0.93
C ALA A 33 3.18 18.46 -0.80
N LEU A 34 4.15 18.33 0.10
CA LEU A 34 4.90 17.09 0.36
C LEU A 34 4.17 16.21 1.36
N ARG A 35 4.44 14.90 1.33
CA ARG A 35 3.87 13.93 2.27
C ARG A 35 4.98 13.27 3.08
N ASP A 36 4.70 13.02 4.36
CA ASP A 36 5.56 12.21 5.22
C ASP A 36 4.75 10.97 5.60
N LEU A 37 5.14 9.80 5.09
CA LEU A 37 4.35 8.56 5.14
C LEU A 37 5.08 7.46 5.91
N LEU A 38 4.34 6.65 6.66
CA LEU A 38 4.79 5.36 7.17
C LEU A 38 4.02 4.25 6.44
N LEU A 39 4.68 3.56 5.51
CA LEU A 39 4.13 2.40 4.84
C LEU A 39 4.22 1.20 5.79
N THR A 40 3.08 0.71 6.25
CA THR A 40 2.98 -0.49 7.08
C THR A 40 2.37 -1.62 6.27
N VAL A 41 3.13 -2.69 6.05
CA VAL A 41 2.70 -3.83 5.24
C VAL A 41 2.41 -5.04 6.12
N ASP A 42 1.20 -5.57 6.02
CA ASP A 42 0.84 -6.87 6.55
C ASP A 42 1.65 -7.98 5.86
N ILE A 43 2.34 -8.79 6.66
CA ILE A 43 3.17 -9.91 6.20
C ILE A 43 2.67 -11.25 6.75
N THR A 44 1.43 -11.29 7.26
CA THR A 44 0.78 -12.52 7.74
C THR A 44 0.61 -13.55 6.61
N ARG A 45 0.28 -14.79 6.96
CA ARG A 45 0.22 -15.89 5.99
C ARG A 45 -0.87 -15.71 4.94
N SER A 46 -1.98 -15.06 5.28
CA SER A 46 -3.06 -14.77 4.34
C SER A 46 -2.62 -13.85 3.20
N MET A 47 -1.58 -13.03 3.41
CA MET A 47 -0.96 -12.21 2.36
C MET A 47 -0.20 -13.04 1.29
N ASN A 48 0.00 -14.34 1.51
CA ASN A 48 0.50 -15.26 0.50
C ASN A 48 -0.60 -15.82 -0.43
N ALA A 49 -1.88 -15.56 -0.15
CA ALA A 49 -3.00 -15.94 -1.00
C ALA A 49 -2.82 -15.40 -2.43
N ARG A 50 -3.09 -16.24 -3.43
CA ARG A 50 -2.76 -15.99 -4.84
C ARG A 50 -3.94 -15.47 -5.66
N ASP A 51 -4.58 -14.40 -5.21
CA ASP A 51 -5.76 -13.79 -5.85
C ASP A 51 -5.47 -12.48 -6.60
N MET A 52 -4.19 -12.11 -6.73
CA MET A 52 -3.72 -10.91 -7.44
C MET A 52 -3.10 -11.29 -8.78
N ASP A 53 -3.94 -11.62 -9.77
CA ASP A 53 -3.53 -12.05 -11.12
C ASP A 53 -2.60 -13.27 -11.11
N GLY A 54 -2.91 -14.24 -10.22
CA GLY A 54 -2.12 -15.46 -10.01
C GLY A 54 -0.88 -15.29 -9.13
N GLN A 55 -0.59 -14.06 -8.68
CA GLN A 55 0.48 -13.76 -7.72
C GLN A 55 -0.08 -13.59 -6.30
N SER A 56 0.81 -13.67 -5.31
CA SER A 56 0.42 -13.40 -3.93
C SER A 56 0.04 -11.93 -3.72
N ARG A 57 -0.77 -11.66 -2.69
CA ARG A 57 -1.08 -10.28 -2.27
C ARG A 57 0.20 -9.52 -1.93
N LEU A 58 1.13 -10.14 -1.20
CA LEU A 58 2.41 -9.54 -0.86
C LEU A 58 3.26 -9.22 -2.10
N ASP A 59 3.27 -10.08 -3.12
CA ASP A 59 3.96 -9.78 -4.39
C ASP A 59 3.32 -8.60 -5.13
N ALA A 60 2.00 -8.50 -5.10
CA ALA A 60 1.30 -7.34 -5.66
C ALA A 60 1.66 -6.05 -4.91
N VAL A 61 1.77 -6.08 -3.58
CA VAL A 61 2.23 -4.95 -2.76
C VAL A 61 3.64 -4.53 -3.18
N LYS A 62 4.57 -5.49 -3.32
CA LYS A 62 5.94 -5.24 -3.75
C LYS A 62 6.05 -4.61 -5.12
N ARG A 63 5.08 -4.84 -6.01
CA ARG A 63 5.02 -4.26 -7.35
C ARG A 63 4.39 -2.87 -7.32
N ILE A 64 3.31 -2.68 -6.58
CA ILE A 64 2.47 -1.47 -6.63
C ILE A 64 3.01 -0.35 -5.74
N LEU A 65 3.54 -0.64 -4.54
CA LEU A 65 4.04 0.42 -3.66
C LEU A 65 5.23 1.22 -4.26
N PRO A 66 6.23 0.60 -4.92
CA PRO A 66 7.26 1.36 -5.64
C PRO A 66 6.69 2.32 -6.68
N GLU A 67 5.66 1.87 -7.40
CA GLU A 67 4.95 2.68 -8.38
C GLU A 67 4.22 3.88 -7.74
N VAL A 68 3.61 3.70 -6.57
CA VAL A 68 3.02 4.81 -5.81
C VAL A 68 4.09 5.79 -5.37
N LEU A 69 5.22 5.31 -4.82
CA LEU A 69 6.32 6.16 -4.39
C LEU A 69 6.89 7.01 -5.55
N ALA A 70 7.00 6.44 -6.75
CA ALA A 70 7.45 7.16 -7.94
C ALA A 70 6.50 8.26 -8.41
N ARG A 71 5.23 8.24 -7.99
CA ARG A 71 4.21 9.24 -8.34
C ARG A 71 4.09 10.37 -7.31
N LEU A 72 4.68 10.20 -6.12
CA LEU A 72 4.69 11.24 -5.10
C LEU A 72 5.69 12.36 -5.46
N PRO A 73 5.41 13.63 -5.10
CA PRO A 73 6.35 14.71 -5.33
C PRO A 73 7.69 14.47 -4.62
N CYS A 74 8.82 14.63 -5.32
CA CYS A 74 10.14 14.60 -4.71
C CYS A 74 10.24 15.62 -3.56
N GLY A 75 10.87 15.23 -2.46
CA GLY A 75 10.86 15.92 -1.17
C GLY A 75 9.92 15.25 -0.16
N SER A 76 8.94 14.47 -0.62
CA SER A 76 8.11 13.62 0.25
C SER A 76 8.98 12.55 0.91
N ARG A 77 8.64 12.16 2.14
CA ARG A 77 9.35 11.14 2.91
C ARG A 77 8.50 9.89 3.04
N ALA A 78 9.14 8.73 2.98
CA ALA A 78 8.49 7.45 3.24
C ALA A 78 9.34 6.62 4.19
N GLY A 79 8.70 6.04 5.20
CA GLY A 79 9.23 5.00 6.06
C GLY A 79 8.60 3.65 5.72
N LEU A 80 9.21 2.58 6.20
CA LEU A 80 8.74 1.22 6.01
C LEU A 80 8.64 0.49 7.35
N ALA A 81 7.49 -0.12 7.58
CA ALA A 81 7.19 -0.98 8.70
C ALA A 81 6.46 -2.24 8.21
N VAL A 82 6.49 -3.28 9.03
CA VAL A 82 5.65 -4.47 8.84
C VAL A 82 4.71 -4.67 10.00
N PHE A 83 3.61 -5.36 9.72
CA PHE A 83 2.61 -5.80 10.69
C PHE A 83 2.53 -7.33 10.71
N THR A 84 2.46 -7.91 11.92
CA THR A 84 2.10 -9.31 12.19
C THR A 84 1.63 -9.40 13.65
N GLU A 85 0.81 -10.41 13.97
CA GLU A 85 0.15 -10.56 15.26
C GLU A 85 -0.67 -9.31 15.61
N ARG A 86 -0.16 -8.40 16.43
CA ARG A 86 -0.90 -7.22 16.92
C ARG A 86 -0.08 -5.95 16.96
N ARG A 87 1.14 -5.97 16.41
CA ARG A 87 2.11 -4.87 16.50
C ARG A 87 2.76 -4.61 15.16
N THR A 88 3.34 -3.43 15.06
CA THR A 88 4.13 -3.01 13.92
C THR A 88 5.58 -2.83 14.30
N LEU A 89 6.49 -3.19 13.40
CA LEU A 89 7.93 -2.97 13.56
C LEU A 89 8.40 -2.06 12.42
N THR A 90 8.95 -0.89 12.78
CA THR A 90 9.54 0.05 11.83
C THR A 90 10.98 -0.36 11.54
N PHE A 91 11.28 -0.65 10.28
CA PHE A 91 12.66 -0.92 9.83
C PHE A 91 13.35 0.33 9.30
N MET A 92 12.57 1.25 8.73
CA MET A 92 13.06 2.49 8.14
C MET A 92 12.15 3.64 8.57
N GLU A 93 12.70 4.62 9.27
CA GLU A 93 11.99 5.87 9.54
C GLU A 93 11.84 6.70 8.26
N PRO A 94 10.89 7.65 8.19
CA PRO A 94 10.65 8.40 6.96
C PRO A 94 11.89 9.10 6.40
N VAL A 95 12.35 8.65 5.22
CA VAL A 95 13.47 9.23 4.46
C VAL A 95 12.96 9.82 3.16
N GLU A 96 13.65 10.84 2.62
CA GLU A 96 13.23 11.49 1.37
C GLU A 96 13.24 10.48 0.21
N ILE A 97 12.12 10.38 -0.49
CA ILE A 97 11.83 9.31 -1.44
C ILE A 97 12.80 9.33 -2.62
N CYS A 98 12.99 10.48 -3.28
CA CYS A 98 13.75 10.52 -4.52
C CYS A 98 15.26 10.28 -4.30
N ALA A 99 15.83 10.82 -3.21
CA ALA A 99 17.21 10.60 -2.81
C ALA A 99 17.48 9.16 -2.36
N ASN A 100 16.47 8.47 -1.81
CA ASN A 100 16.60 7.12 -1.26
C ASN A 100 15.77 6.08 -2.02
N TYR A 101 15.38 6.36 -3.25
CA TYR A 101 14.40 5.56 -3.99
C TYR A 101 14.85 4.10 -4.14
N ALA A 102 16.11 3.87 -4.48
CA ALA A 102 16.67 2.53 -4.63
C ALA A 102 16.68 1.75 -3.29
N ALA A 103 16.99 2.40 -2.17
CA ALA A 103 17.00 1.77 -0.85
C ALA A 103 15.57 1.46 -0.36
N LEU A 104 14.63 2.39 -0.55
CA LEU A 104 13.22 2.21 -0.21
C LEU A 104 12.59 1.06 -1.01
N THR A 105 12.70 1.10 -2.34
CA THR A 105 12.12 0.08 -3.21
C THR A 105 12.80 -1.27 -3.04
N GLY A 106 14.13 -1.29 -2.86
CA GLY A 106 14.86 -2.51 -2.50
C GLY A 106 14.36 -3.13 -1.18
N SER A 107 14.10 -2.30 -0.16
CA SER A 107 13.54 -2.76 1.12
C SER A 107 12.13 -3.30 0.97
N ILE A 108 11.28 -2.66 0.16
CA ILE A 108 9.94 -3.15 -0.17
C ILE A 108 10.03 -4.51 -0.88
N HIS A 109 10.89 -4.66 -1.89
CA HIS A 109 11.06 -5.92 -2.60
C HIS A 109 11.58 -7.05 -1.70
N ALA A 110 12.38 -6.72 -0.69
CA ALA A 110 12.92 -7.65 0.29
C ALA A 110 11.92 -8.09 1.37
N LEU A 111 10.72 -7.48 1.44
CA LEU A 111 9.67 -7.93 2.37
C LEU A 111 9.38 -9.41 2.17
N ASP A 112 9.23 -10.16 3.24
CA ASP A 112 8.96 -11.59 3.14
C ASP A 112 8.07 -12.01 4.30
N TRP A 113 7.12 -12.91 4.05
CA TRP A 113 6.24 -13.44 5.08
C TRP A 113 7.03 -14.15 6.19
N ARG A 114 8.25 -14.65 5.91
CA ARG A 114 9.15 -15.26 6.89
C ARG A 114 9.71 -14.26 7.91
N MET A 115 9.53 -12.97 7.69
CA MET A 115 9.85 -11.93 8.67
C MET A 115 8.80 -11.88 9.80
N ALA A 116 7.65 -12.55 9.65
CA ALA A 116 6.63 -12.62 10.67
C ALA A 116 7.12 -13.41 11.89
N TRP A 117 6.93 -12.86 13.09
CA TRP A 117 7.34 -13.53 14.34
C TRP A 117 6.26 -14.47 14.89
N GLU A 118 5.01 -14.33 14.42
CA GLU A 118 3.86 -15.10 14.88
C GLU A 118 2.80 -15.16 13.73
N GLY A 119 1.92 -16.17 13.74
CA GLY A 119 0.97 -16.45 12.66
C GLY A 119 -0.43 -15.82 12.79
N ASP A 120 -0.78 -15.25 13.93
CA ASP A 120 -2.01 -14.49 14.19
C ASP A 120 -2.00 -13.16 13.42
N SER A 121 -3.20 -12.62 13.27
CA SER A 121 -3.52 -11.35 12.61
C SER A 121 -4.62 -10.64 13.39
N MET A 122 -4.25 -9.75 14.31
CA MET A 122 -5.15 -8.88 15.07
C MET A 122 -5.19 -7.48 14.44
N ILE A 123 -5.77 -7.37 13.23
CA ILE A 123 -5.77 -6.14 12.40
C ILE A 123 -6.24 -4.92 13.17
N ALA A 124 -7.33 -5.03 13.94
CA ALA A 124 -7.86 -3.93 14.74
C ALA A 124 -6.81 -3.36 15.69
N ARG A 125 -6.03 -4.21 16.34
CA ARG A 125 -4.97 -3.79 17.28
C ARG A 125 -3.73 -3.33 16.55
N GLY A 126 -3.36 -4.04 15.49
CA GLY A 126 -2.25 -3.72 14.60
C GLY A 126 -2.37 -2.33 14.00
N LEU A 127 -3.54 -1.99 13.48
CA LEU A 127 -3.85 -0.69 12.89
C LEU A 127 -3.73 0.44 13.92
N LEU A 128 -4.17 0.22 15.17
CA LEU A 128 -3.99 1.20 16.25
C LEU A 128 -2.50 1.40 16.57
N HIS A 129 -1.74 0.31 16.68
CA HIS A 129 -0.30 0.36 16.93
C HIS A 129 0.46 1.03 15.77
N ALA A 130 0.04 0.78 14.52
CA ALA A 130 0.59 1.41 13.33
C ALA A 130 0.35 2.93 13.33
N ARG A 131 -0.86 3.35 13.67
CA ARG A 131 -1.23 4.77 13.82
C ARG A 131 -0.35 5.44 14.88
N ASP A 132 -0.26 4.86 16.07
CA ASP A 132 0.55 5.43 17.16
C ASP A 132 2.03 5.53 16.77
N ARG A 133 2.54 4.54 16.01
CA ARG A 133 3.90 4.59 15.49
C ARG A 133 4.10 5.66 14.43
N ALA A 134 3.13 5.86 13.53
CA ALA A 134 3.15 6.91 12.52
C ALA A 134 3.12 8.30 13.19
N GLU A 135 2.24 8.50 14.18
CA GLU A 135 2.17 9.73 14.98
C GLU A 135 3.52 10.05 15.64
N ALA A 136 4.13 9.06 16.30
CA ALA A 136 5.42 9.22 16.96
C ALA A 136 6.57 9.59 16.00
N LEU A 137 6.42 9.30 14.71
CA LEU A 137 7.37 9.64 13.65
C LEU A 137 7.02 10.95 12.92
N GLY A 138 5.90 11.59 13.28
CA GLY A 138 5.38 12.76 12.57
C GLY A 138 4.99 12.44 11.12
N ALA A 139 4.45 11.25 10.88
CA ALA A 139 4.05 10.77 9.56
C ALA A 139 2.60 10.29 9.55
N ASP A 140 2.01 10.28 8.36
CA ASP A 140 0.71 9.68 8.10
C ASP A 140 0.83 8.20 7.74
N LEU A 141 -0.26 7.45 7.94
CA LEU A 141 -0.24 6.00 7.83
C LEU A 141 -0.71 5.51 6.46
N VAL A 142 0.03 4.60 5.84
CA VAL A 142 -0.48 3.74 4.76
C VAL A 142 -0.44 2.31 5.27
N PHE A 143 -1.58 1.72 5.61
CA PHE A 143 -1.66 0.38 6.19
C PHE A 143 -2.22 -0.61 5.18
N VAL A 144 -1.40 -1.55 4.69
CA VAL A 144 -1.76 -2.51 3.65
C VAL A 144 -2.07 -3.86 4.27
N THR A 145 -3.27 -4.40 4.09
CA THR A 145 -3.73 -5.67 4.66
C THR A 145 -4.91 -6.23 3.87
N ASP A 146 -5.18 -7.54 3.99
CA ASP A 146 -6.43 -8.14 3.53
C ASP A 146 -7.59 -8.01 4.55
N GLY A 147 -7.29 -7.57 5.77
CA GLY A 147 -8.27 -7.36 6.83
C GLY A 147 -8.79 -8.63 7.50
N GLN A 148 -8.18 -9.80 7.24
CA GLN A 148 -8.59 -11.03 7.91
C GLN A 148 -8.03 -11.09 9.34
N GLU A 149 -8.94 -11.20 10.30
CA GLU A 149 -8.61 -11.34 11.71
C GLU A 149 -8.43 -12.83 12.06
N ALA A 150 -7.26 -13.19 12.60
CA ALA A 150 -6.92 -14.53 13.05
C ALA A 150 -6.32 -14.44 14.46
N PRO A 151 -6.93 -15.01 15.50
CA PRO A 151 -8.24 -15.66 15.48
C PRO A 151 -9.37 -14.69 15.10
N PRO A 152 -10.54 -15.20 14.63
CA PRO A 152 -11.67 -14.36 14.29
C PRO A 152 -12.11 -13.49 15.47
N LEU A 153 -12.61 -12.29 15.16
CA LEU A 153 -13.04 -11.33 16.19
C LEU A 153 -14.08 -11.94 17.15
N PRO A 154 -14.07 -11.53 18.43
CA PRO A 154 -15.13 -11.93 19.35
C PRO A 154 -16.47 -11.36 18.91
N TYR A 155 -17.57 -11.88 19.46
CA TYR A 155 -18.93 -11.39 19.18
C TYR A 155 -19.15 -9.92 19.50
N ALA A 156 -18.42 -9.39 20.48
CA ALA A 156 -18.42 -7.96 20.81
C ALA A 156 -17.76 -7.08 19.71
N GLY A 157 -17.13 -7.68 18.72
CA GLY A 157 -16.42 -7.00 17.64
C GLY A 157 -15.00 -6.55 18.01
N PRO A 158 -14.38 -5.70 17.18
CA PRO A 158 -13.04 -5.21 17.43
C PRO A 158 -13.01 -4.24 18.62
N PRO A 159 -11.84 -4.05 19.27
CA PRO A 159 -11.70 -3.03 20.31
C PRO A 159 -12.17 -1.64 19.81
N PRO A 160 -12.88 -0.87 20.65
CA PRO A 160 -13.36 0.44 20.27
C PRO A 160 -12.18 1.39 20.04
N PHE A 161 -12.30 2.22 19.00
CA PHE A 161 -11.37 3.31 18.79
C PHE A 161 -11.67 4.43 19.80
N ARG A 162 -10.66 4.85 20.57
CA ARG A 162 -10.79 5.86 21.62
C ARG A 162 -9.92 7.11 21.42
N ALA A 163 -9.10 7.11 20.36
CA ALA A 163 -8.28 8.27 20.02
C ALA A 163 -9.08 9.25 19.14
N GLU A 164 -8.50 10.41 18.88
CA GLU A 164 -9.09 11.44 18.03
C GLU A 164 -9.04 11.01 16.54
N PRO A 165 -10.20 10.89 15.85
CA PRO A 165 -10.23 10.58 14.43
C PRO A 165 -9.50 11.65 13.60
N GLY A 166 -8.76 11.24 12.58
CA GLY A 166 -8.07 12.15 11.65
C GLY A 166 -6.82 12.85 12.22
N ARG A 167 -6.49 12.66 13.50
CA ARG A 167 -5.25 13.19 14.11
C ARG A 167 -3.99 12.71 13.40
N VAL A 168 -4.02 11.47 12.93
CA VAL A 168 -3.06 10.93 11.95
C VAL A 168 -3.87 10.68 10.69
N GLY A 169 -3.46 11.32 9.59
CA GLY A 169 -4.05 11.07 8.29
C GLY A 169 -3.57 9.73 7.77
N GLY A 170 -4.16 9.25 6.68
CA GLY A 170 -3.74 7.99 6.12
C GLY A 170 -4.78 7.28 5.29
N VAL A 171 -4.37 6.11 4.80
CA VAL A 171 -5.18 5.22 3.97
C VAL A 171 -5.00 3.79 4.45
N ILE A 172 -6.11 3.08 4.61
CA ILE A 172 -6.11 1.62 4.69
C ILE A 172 -6.20 1.06 3.27
N VAL A 173 -5.24 0.24 2.89
CA VAL A 173 -5.15 -0.35 1.55
C VAL A 173 -5.55 -1.81 1.63
N GLY A 174 -6.71 -2.14 1.06
CA GLY A 174 -7.22 -3.51 0.99
C GLY A 174 -6.49 -4.35 -0.05
N ALA A 175 -5.78 -5.41 0.37
CA ALA A 175 -5.05 -6.31 -0.52
C ALA A 175 -5.85 -7.59 -0.81
N GLY A 176 -5.92 -8.00 -2.08
CA GLY A 176 -6.64 -9.20 -2.52
C GLY A 176 -8.03 -8.93 -3.08
N ARG A 177 -8.76 -10.01 -3.33
CA ARG A 177 -10.15 -10.00 -3.82
C ARG A 177 -11.08 -10.47 -2.70
N THR A 178 -12.34 -10.05 -2.77
CA THR A 178 -13.35 -10.43 -1.76
C THR A 178 -13.71 -11.92 -1.82
N THR A 179 -13.59 -12.55 -2.99
CA THR A 179 -13.76 -14.00 -3.13
C THR A 179 -12.67 -14.74 -2.34
N PRO A 180 -13.02 -15.59 -1.35
CA PRO A 180 -12.05 -16.34 -0.58
C PRO A 180 -11.26 -17.33 -1.44
N VAL A 181 -9.96 -17.42 -1.20
CA VAL A 181 -9.05 -18.38 -1.84
C VAL A 181 -8.22 -19.14 -0.80
N PRO A 182 -7.71 -20.34 -1.12
CA PRO A 182 -6.86 -21.11 -0.20
C PRO A 182 -5.59 -20.34 0.22
N ILE A 183 -5.23 -20.46 1.50
CA ILE A 183 -3.99 -19.87 2.04
C ILE A 183 -2.85 -20.88 1.90
N PRO A 184 -1.77 -20.59 1.16
CA PRO A 184 -0.62 -21.48 1.06
C PRO A 184 0.01 -21.75 2.43
N ARG A 185 0.34 -23.02 2.68
CA ARG A 185 1.00 -23.48 3.90
C ARG A 185 2.44 -23.82 3.58
N PHE A 186 3.34 -23.34 4.43
CA PHE A 186 4.78 -23.57 4.31
C PHE A 186 5.32 -24.35 5.50
N ASP A 187 6.30 -25.20 5.25
CA ASP A 187 7.10 -25.86 6.28
C ASP A 187 8.13 -24.90 6.92
N ARG A 188 8.97 -25.43 7.82
CA ARG A 188 10.00 -24.65 8.52
C ARG A 188 11.13 -24.15 7.61
N ASP A 189 11.36 -24.82 6.49
CA ASP A 189 12.36 -24.44 5.50
C ASP A 189 11.80 -23.47 4.45
N GLY A 190 10.52 -23.10 4.56
CA GLY A 190 9.82 -22.21 3.64
C GLY A 190 9.36 -22.90 2.35
N ARG A 191 9.31 -24.24 2.30
CA ARG A 191 8.75 -24.96 1.15
C ARG A 191 7.23 -25.04 1.28
N GLU A 192 6.54 -24.82 0.18
CA GLU A 192 5.08 -24.94 0.12
C GLU A 192 4.70 -26.44 0.27
N ILE A 193 3.85 -26.74 1.25
CA ILE A 193 3.41 -28.10 1.59
C ILE A 193 1.89 -28.30 1.40
N GLY A 194 1.25 -27.39 0.66
CA GLY A 194 -0.19 -27.41 0.38
C GLY A 194 -0.90 -26.18 0.93
N PHE A 195 -2.12 -26.35 1.40
CA PHE A 195 -2.98 -25.27 1.89
C PHE A 195 -3.50 -25.58 3.30
N TYR A 196 -3.88 -24.52 4.03
CA TYR A 196 -4.58 -24.68 5.31
C TYR A 196 -5.93 -25.37 5.12
N ARG A 197 -6.27 -26.26 6.05
CA ARG A 197 -7.54 -26.98 6.12
C ARG A 197 -8.44 -26.41 7.23
N PRO A 198 -9.76 -26.67 7.19
CA PRO A 198 -10.66 -26.27 8.27
C PRO A 198 -10.16 -26.65 9.67
N GLU A 199 -9.55 -27.82 9.81
CA GLU A 199 -9.02 -28.34 11.08
C GLU A 199 -7.72 -27.66 11.54
N ASP A 200 -7.00 -26.98 10.64
CA ASP A 200 -5.72 -26.34 10.94
C ASP A 200 -5.89 -24.98 11.63
N VAL A 201 -7.09 -24.40 11.61
CA VAL A 201 -7.33 -23.03 12.09
C VAL A 201 -8.61 -22.96 12.93
N GLN A 202 -8.64 -21.98 13.83
CA GLN A 202 -9.83 -21.68 14.61
C GLN A 202 -10.92 -21.08 13.70
N GLN A 203 -12.06 -21.76 13.60
CA GLN A 203 -13.21 -21.29 12.82
C GLN A 203 -14.12 -20.36 13.62
N ALA A 204 -14.31 -20.67 14.91
CA ALA A 204 -15.22 -19.93 15.75
C ALA A 204 -14.66 -18.54 16.13
N PRO A 205 -15.52 -17.52 16.27
CA PRO A 205 -15.21 -16.28 16.96
C PRO A 205 -14.39 -16.50 18.24
N ALA A 206 -13.43 -15.61 18.51
CA ALA A 206 -12.70 -15.64 19.77
C ALA A 206 -13.69 -15.60 20.94
N ARG A 207 -13.63 -16.62 21.81
CA ARG A 207 -14.52 -16.78 22.97
C ARG A 207 -14.10 -15.87 24.13
N ILE A 208 -14.05 -14.58 23.87
CA ILE A 208 -13.63 -13.52 24.80
C ILE A 208 -14.75 -12.48 24.90
N GLY A 209 -15.13 -12.14 26.14
CA GLY A 209 -16.13 -11.12 26.42
C GLY A 209 -17.53 -11.70 26.60
N GLU A 210 -18.55 -10.93 26.19
CA GLU A 210 -19.94 -11.35 26.28
C GLU A 210 -20.27 -12.39 25.19
N PRO A 211 -21.02 -13.44 25.54
CA PRO A 211 -21.54 -14.37 24.55
C PRO A 211 -22.56 -13.68 23.64
N PRO A 212 -22.83 -14.23 22.45
CA PRO A 212 -23.79 -13.63 21.55
C PRO A 212 -25.21 -13.69 22.13
N PRO A 213 -26.12 -12.78 21.74
CA PRO A 213 -27.45 -12.69 22.35
C PRO A 213 -28.29 -13.98 22.24
N ASP A 214 -28.05 -14.77 21.20
CA ASP A 214 -28.71 -16.05 20.92
C ASP A 214 -28.04 -17.25 21.61
N ALA A 215 -27.00 -17.04 22.42
CA ALA A 215 -26.17 -18.14 22.94
C ALA A 215 -26.98 -19.18 23.72
N ALA A 216 -28.00 -18.76 24.49
CA ALA A 216 -28.84 -19.66 25.27
C ALA A 216 -29.65 -20.66 24.41
N GLU A 217 -29.83 -20.37 23.13
CA GLU A 217 -30.57 -21.20 22.17
C GLU A 217 -29.66 -22.15 21.39
N ARG A 218 -28.34 -22.03 21.55
CA ARG A 218 -27.37 -22.80 20.77
C ARG A 218 -27.13 -24.19 21.37
N PRO A 219 -26.88 -25.21 20.52
CA PRO A 219 -26.45 -26.52 20.98
C PRO A 219 -25.24 -26.43 21.91
N GLY A 220 -25.22 -27.27 22.95
CA GLY A 220 -24.11 -27.32 23.91
C GLY A 220 -24.00 -26.12 24.84
N TYR A 221 -24.94 -25.16 24.81
CA TYR A 221 -24.94 -24.02 25.72
C TYR A 221 -24.96 -24.46 27.18
N HIS A 222 -24.06 -23.87 27.97
CA HIS A 222 -24.08 -23.98 29.43
C HIS A 222 -23.60 -22.66 30.04
N PRO A 223 -24.40 -21.98 30.88
CA PRO A 223 -24.13 -20.59 31.30
C PRO A 223 -22.77 -20.38 31.97
N ARG A 224 -22.25 -21.40 32.65
CA ARG A 224 -20.94 -21.36 33.32
C ARG A 224 -19.78 -21.98 32.53
N ASN A 225 -20.03 -23.04 31.76
CA ASN A 225 -18.98 -23.93 31.23
C ASN A 225 -18.84 -23.84 29.71
N ASN A 226 -19.90 -23.43 29.03
CA ASN A 226 -19.91 -23.15 27.59
C ASN A 226 -20.91 -22.02 27.28
N PRO A 227 -20.63 -20.78 27.72
CA PRO A 227 -21.59 -19.68 27.59
C PRO A 227 -21.84 -19.24 26.14
N TYR A 228 -21.06 -19.74 25.17
CA TYR A 228 -21.16 -19.38 23.74
C TYR A 228 -21.91 -20.43 22.89
N GLY A 229 -22.12 -21.64 23.42
CA GLY A 229 -22.66 -22.79 22.66
C GLY A 229 -21.66 -23.39 21.64
N GLU A 230 -22.18 -24.17 20.70
CA GLU A 230 -21.39 -24.96 19.72
C GLU A 230 -21.86 -24.80 18.26
N ALA A 231 -22.63 -23.77 17.94
CA ALA A 231 -23.19 -23.56 16.60
C ALA A 231 -22.20 -23.00 15.57
N ASP A 232 -21.01 -22.58 16.00
CA ASP A 232 -20.05 -21.75 15.26
C ASP A 232 -18.70 -22.44 15.01
N LEU A 233 -18.63 -23.76 15.20
CA LEU A 233 -17.37 -24.53 15.13
C LEU A 233 -16.90 -24.82 13.71
N THR A 234 -17.73 -24.58 12.68
CA THR A 234 -17.40 -24.76 11.26
C THR A 234 -17.36 -23.41 10.56
N GLY A 235 -16.41 -23.22 9.64
CA GLY A 235 -16.27 -21.95 8.92
C GLY A 235 -15.28 -22.03 7.76
N GLU A 236 -14.95 -20.86 7.22
CA GLU A 236 -14.08 -20.69 6.06
C GLU A 236 -12.75 -19.99 6.40
N GLU A 237 -12.33 -19.97 7.66
CA GLU A 237 -11.12 -19.24 8.10
C GLU A 237 -9.81 -19.85 7.59
N HIS A 238 -9.88 -21.05 7.01
CA HIS A 238 -8.77 -21.68 6.30
C HIS A 238 -8.59 -21.11 4.87
N LEU A 239 -9.58 -20.36 4.40
CA LEU A 239 -9.55 -19.54 3.20
C LEU A 239 -9.35 -18.08 3.59
N SER A 240 -8.89 -17.28 2.64
CA SER A 240 -8.71 -15.85 2.83
C SER A 240 -9.30 -15.06 1.68
N GLY A 241 -10.06 -14.02 2.02
CA GLY A 241 -10.58 -13.03 1.08
C GLY A 241 -10.55 -11.65 1.73
N LEU A 242 -10.34 -10.61 0.91
CA LEU A 242 -10.32 -9.22 1.33
C LEU A 242 -11.60 -8.87 2.09
N ARG A 243 -11.45 -8.45 3.36
CA ARG A 243 -12.53 -7.97 4.22
C ARG A 243 -12.78 -6.47 3.99
N ALA A 244 -13.18 -6.11 2.76
CA ALA A 244 -13.31 -4.71 2.33
C ALA A 244 -14.24 -3.88 3.23
N ASP A 245 -15.44 -4.37 3.53
CA ASP A 245 -16.42 -3.67 4.37
C ASP A 245 -15.86 -3.40 5.78
N TYR A 246 -15.19 -4.41 6.35
CA TYR A 246 -14.51 -4.29 7.64
C TYR A 246 -13.44 -3.20 7.61
N LEU A 247 -12.56 -3.19 6.61
CA LEU A 247 -11.51 -2.20 6.48
C LEU A 247 -12.07 -0.78 6.23
N GLN A 248 -13.13 -0.65 5.44
CA GLN A 248 -13.83 0.63 5.22
C GLN A 248 -14.46 1.16 6.51
N ASP A 249 -15.09 0.29 7.30
CA ASP A 249 -15.63 0.66 8.61
C ASP A 249 -14.53 1.13 9.56
N ARG A 250 -13.38 0.43 9.59
CA ARG A 250 -12.22 0.86 10.38
C ARG A 250 -11.66 2.20 9.91
N ALA A 251 -11.54 2.40 8.60
CA ALA A 251 -11.08 3.65 8.02
C ALA A 251 -12.00 4.81 8.43
N ARG A 252 -13.32 4.64 8.30
CA ARG A 252 -14.34 5.63 8.69
C ARG A 252 -14.25 6.00 10.17
N ILE A 253 -14.17 5.00 11.06
CA ILE A 253 -14.08 5.22 12.51
C ILE A 253 -12.82 6.01 12.89
N MET A 254 -11.71 5.78 12.19
CA MET A 254 -10.42 6.41 12.49
C MET A 254 -10.19 7.73 11.73
N GLY A 255 -11.07 8.10 10.80
CA GLY A 255 -10.89 9.28 9.93
C GLY A 255 -9.81 9.07 8.87
N LEU A 256 -9.62 7.84 8.39
CA LEU A 256 -8.69 7.47 7.32
C LEU A 256 -9.45 7.26 6.00
N GLY A 257 -8.71 7.36 4.89
CA GLY A 257 -9.16 6.93 3.57
C GLY A 257 -9.13 5.41 3.39
N TYR A 258 -9.74 4.94 2.31
CA TYR A 258 -9.68 3.53 1.89
C TYR A 258 -9.48 3.43 0.38
N ALA A 259 -8.59 2.55 -0.04
CA ALA A 259 -8.42 2.15 -1.43
C ALA A 259 -8.16 0.65 -1.53
N ALA A 260 -8.59 0.00 -2.62
CA ALA A 260 -8.19 -1.36 -2.88
C ALA A 260 -6.87 -1.37 -3.66
N LEU A 261 -5.99 -2.33 -3.35
CA LEU A 261 -4.74 -2.54 -4.08
C LEU A 261 -5.02 -2.85 -5.57
N THR A 262 -6.17 -3.45 -5.86
CA THR A 262 -6.66 -3.72 -7.23
C THR A 262 -7.03 -2.46 -8.02
N ASP A 263 -7.23 -1.32 -7.37
CA ASP A 263 -7.55 -0.04 -8.04
C ASP A 263 -6.32 0.53 -8.77
N GLY A 264 -5.14 0.00 -8.45
CA GLY A 264 -3.88 0.35 -9.09
C GLY A 264 -3.18 1.58 -8.49
N PRO A 265 -1.94 1.83 -8.93
CA PRO A 265 -1.06 2.81 -8.29
C PRO A 265 -1.55 4.26 -8.44
N GLN A 266 -2.25 4.60 -9.54
CA GLN A 266 -2.79 5.94 -9.74
C GLN A 266 -3.87 6.27 -8.71
N ARG A 267 -4.90 5.42 -8.61
CA ARG A 267 -6.01 5.64 -7.66
C ARG A 267 -5.52 5.61 -6.22
N LEU A 268 -4.58 4.71 -5.91
CA LEU A 268 -3.96 4.66 -4.58
C LEU A 268 -3.17 5.95 -4.27
N THR A 269 -2.44 6.50 -5.23
CA THR A 269 -1.73 7.78 -5.05
C THR A 269 -2.71 8.93 -4.80
N GLU A 270 -3.81 8.99 -5.56
CA GLU A 270 -4.86 10.00 -5.37
C GLU A 270 -5.48 9.93 -3.97
N GLU A 271 -5.81 8.73 -3.50
CA GLU A 271 -6.37 8.52 -2.17
C GLU A 271 -5.37 8.90 -1.06
N ILE A 272 -4.09 8.55 -1.23
CA ILE A 272 -3.03 8.96 -0.31
C ILE A 272 -2.95 10.49 -0.26
N LEU A 273 -2.94 11.17 -1.41
CA LEU A 273 -2.89 12.63 -1.46
C LEU A 273 -4.15 13.30 -0.89
N ALA A 274 -5.31 12.64 -0.99
CA ALA A 274 -6.57 13.15 -0.44
C ALA A 274 -6.67 13.00 1.08
N SER A 275 -6.18 11.87 1.62
CA SER A 275 -6.43 11.46 3.00
C SER A 275 -5.23 11.62 3.95
N THR A 276 -4.09 12.13 3.45
CA THR A 276 -2.91 12.48 4.27
C THR A 276 -2.75 14.00 4.41
N HIS A 277 -1.96 14.42 5.40
CA HIS A 277 -1.60 15.80 5.63
C HIS A 277 -0.53 16.27 4.64
N ALA A 278 -0.66 17.50 4.17
CA ALA A 278 0.34 18.15 3.33
C ALA A 278 1.32 18.95 4.19
N ARG A 279 2.62 18.71 3.97
CA ARG A 279 3.70 19.59 4.43
C ARG A 279 4.08 20.52 3.29
N GLU A 280 3.60 21.76 3.36
CA GLU A 280 3.92 22.80 2.37
C GLU A 280 5.39 23.22 2.47
N GLU A 281 6.11 23.14 1.36
CA GLU A 281 7.51 23.57 1.31
C GLU A 281 7.82 24.29 -0.01
N VAL A 282 8.57 25.39 0.05
CA VAL A 282 9.08 26.07 -1.15
C VAL A 282 10.34 25.33 -1.59
N ARG A 283 10.29 24.67 -2.75
CA ARG A 283 11.43 23.92 -3.29
C ARG A 283 11.74 24.31 -4.73
N PRO A 284 13.03 24.29 -5.12
CA PRO A 284 13.43 24.44 -6.51
C PRO A 284 13.05 23.16 -7.27
N VAL A 285 12.01 23.23 -8.09
CA VAL A 285 11.54 22.13 -8.93
C VAL A 285 12.20 22.25 -10.30
N SER A 286 12.75 21.13 -10.80
CA SER A 286 13.30 21.08 -12.16
C SER A 286 12.21 21.34 -13.20
N VAL A 287 12.49 22.25 -14.12
CA VAL A 287 11.66 22.49 -15.31
C VAL A 287 12.34 22.01 -16.59
N ALA A 288 13.38 21.17 -16.47
CA ALA A 288 14.16 20.62 -17.59
C ALA A 288 13.31 19.81 -18.60
N VAL A 289 12.15 19.31 -18.16
CA VAL A 289 11.23 18.57 -19.03
C VAL A 289 10.68 19.43 -20.18
N VAL A 290 10.52 20.73 -19.97
CA VAL A 290 9.99 21.67 -20.98
C VAL A 290 10.99 21.84 -22.14
N PRO A 291 12.25 22.26 -21.93
CA PRO A 291 13.23 22.35 -23.00
C PRO A 291 13.55 20.97 -23.59
N ALA A 292 13.56 19.88 -22.81
CA ALA A 292 13.76 18.53 -23.34
C ALA A 292 12.64 18.12 -24.33
N ALA A 293 11.37 18.34 -23.98
CA ALA A 293 10.24 18.05 -24.86
C ALA A 293 10.29 18.90 -26.14
N LEU A 294 10.62 20.19 -26.04
CA LEU A 294 10.79 21.06 -27.20
C LEU A 294 11.96 20.62 -28.10
N ALA A 295 13.06 20.12 -27.52
CA ALA A 295 14.17 19.56 -28.28
C ALA A 295 13.73 18.33 -29.11
N VAL A 296 12.96 17.42 -28.50
CA VAL A 296 12.40 16.26 -29.20
C VAL A 296 11.47 16.69 -30.34
N ILE A 297 10.60 17.69 -30.12
CA ILE A 297 9.73 18.23 -31.16
C ILE A 297 10.56 18.80 -32.32
N CYS A 298 11.65 19.53 -32.03
CA CYS A 298 12.55 20.07 -33.06
C CYS A 298 13.24 18.97 -33.86
N LEU A 299 13.66 17.87 -33.21
CA LEU A 299 14.25 16.70 -33.88
C LEU A 299 13.26 16.03 -34.83
N ILE A 300 12.02 15.80 -34.37
CA ILE A 300 10.96 15.21 -35.19
C ILE A 300 10.66 16.13 -36.40
N ALA A 301 10.52 17.43 -36.17
CA ALA A 301 10.27 18.41 -37.24
C ALA A 301 11.43 18.47 -38.26
N SER A 302 12.67 18.39 -37.81
CA SER A 302 13.84 18.31 -38.68
C SER A 302 13.81 17.06 -39.56
N TYR A 303 13.40 15.92 -39.01
CA TYR A 303 13.32 14.68 -39.77
C TYR A 303 12.19 14.71 -40.82
N LEU A 304 11.02 15.23 -40.44
CA LEU A 304 9.87 15.38 -41.35
C LEU A 304 10.15 16.34 -42.51
N THR A 305 10.82 17.46 -42.26
CA THR A 305 11.24 18.40 -43.33
C THR A 305 12.24 17.77 -44.29
N GLY A 306 13.14 16.92 -43.79
CA GLY A 306 14.06 16.13 -44.61
C GLY A 306 13.37 15.07 -45.48
N LEU A 307 12.31 14.43 -44.97
CA LEU A 307 11.49 13.45 -45.70
C LEU A 307 10.63 14.11 -46.78
N LEU A 308 9.97 15.22 -46.46
CA LEU A 308 9.11 15.96 -47.39
C LEU A 308 9.92 16.62 -48.51
N GLY A 309 11.14 17.09 -48.23
CA GLY A 309 12.04 17.66 -49.23
C GLY A 309 12.75 16.63 -50.13
N ARG A 310 12.55 15.33 -49.90
CA ARG A 310 13.02 14.22 -50.76
C ARG A 310 11.95 13.70 -51.73
N ARG A 311 10.67 14.07 -51.53
CA ARG A 311 9.59 13.87 -52.51
C ARG A 311 9.56 15.06 -53.47
#